data_AF-J9E544-F1
#
_entry.id   AF-J9E544-F1
#
_cell.length_a   1.000
_cell.length_b   1.000
_cell.length_c   1.000
_cell.angle_alpha   90.00
_cell.angle_beta   90.00
_cell.angle_gamma   90.00
#
_symmetry.space_group_name_H-M   'P 1'
#
loop_
_entity.id
_entity.type
_entity.pdbx_description
1 polymer ?
#
loop_
_entity_poly.entity_id
_entity_poly.type
_entity_poly.pdbx_seq_one_letter_code
_entity_poly.pdbx_strand_id
1 'polypeptide(L)'
;MHHFADSCLLPFEIGPCQDNQQLWYFDKSLGYCKTFVYGGCEGNQNRFFTEDECMHYCSIHLYKKQMEISHPMLVLIGYNPVPLGSTITLRCKANGQYPIQWHKNGILFQVTNDDQRIYMNDDHSELHITKIQQSDVADYLCSVGLNAILSNSIYLNVKDVEMVESCIDKGNQITCKLIHKIGLCSNPRYNSFCCHTCFVTNKFT
;
A
#
# COMPACT_ATOMS: atom_id res chain seq x y z
N MET A 1 7.77 -7.97 -20.39
CA MET A 1 6.51 -7.39 -19.87
C MET A 1 6.54 -5.92 -20.25
N HIS A 2 5.75 -5.54 -21.27
CA HIS A 2 5.81 -4.19 -21.84
C HIS A 2 5.10 -3.19 -20.92
N HIS A 3 5.73 -2.03 -20.73
CA HIS A 3 5.18 -0.89 -20.00
C HIS A 3 4.07 -0.23 -20.82
N PHE A 4 2.84 -0.74 -20.66
CA PHE A 4 1.64 -0.29 -21.39
C PHE A 4 1.30 1.21 -21.19
N ALA A 5 1.83 1.85 -20.14
CA ALA A 5 1.56 3.25 -19.75
C ALA A 5 2.43 4.30 -20.45
N ASP A 6 3.58 3.90 -21.02
CA ASP A 6 4.60 4.87 -21.47
C ASP A 6 4.19 5.54 -22.79
N SER A 7 3.46 4.83 -23.66
CA SER A 7 2.99 5.35 -24.95
C SER A 7 2.16 6.62 -24.77
N CYS A 8 1.29 6.68 -23.76
CA CYS A 8 0.43 7.83 -23.48
C CYS A 8 1.19 9.06 -22.96
N LEU A 9 2.47 8.92 -22.60
CA LEU A 9 3.32 10.00 -22.11
C LEU A 9 4.15 10.66 -23.22
N LEU A 10 4.23 10.03 -24.39
CA LEU A 10 4.95 10.49 -25.57
C LEU A 10 4.20 11.63 -26.28
N PRO A 11 4.89 12.51 -27.02
CA PRO A 11 4.22 13.47 -27.92
C PRO A 11 3.56 12.73 -29.10
N PHE A 12 2.69 13.40 -29.87
CA PHE A 12 2.27 12.85 -31.16
C PHE A 12 3.39 12.98 -32.19
N GLU A 13 3.48 12.04 -33.12
CA GLU A 13 4.47 12.06 -34.22
C GLU A 13 3.81 11.77 -35.56
N ILE A 14 3.97 12.72 -36.50
CA ILE A 14 3.42 12.61 -37.86
C ILE A 14 4.15 11.52 -38.65
N GLY A 15 5.46 11.37 -38.49
CA GLY A 15 6.28 10.51 -39.34
C GLY A 15 6.60 11.14 -40.71
N PRO A 16 7.55 10.58 -41.47
CA PRO A 16 8.07 11.21 -42.69
C PRO A 16 7.24 10.93 -43.95
N CYS A 17 6.35 9.94 -43.93
CA CYS A 17 5.51 9.58 -45.07
C CYS A 17 4.36 10.60 -45.29
N GLN A 18 3.71 10.53 -46.45
CA GLN A 18 2.67 11.49 -46.89
C GLN A 18 1.28 10.85 -47.08
N ASP A 19 1.05 9.70 -46.44
CA ASP A 19 -0.26 9.05 -46.40
C ASP A 19 -1.06 9.62 -45.23
N ASN A 20 -1.73 10.76 -45.48
CA ASN A 20 -2.42 11.56 -44.46
C ASN A 20 -3.61 10.80 -43.86
N GLN A 21 -3.42 10.27 -42.65
CA GLN A 21 -4.43 9.57 -41.86
C GLN A 21 -4.79 10.39 -40.62
N GLN A 22 -6.08 10.67 -40.41
CA GLN A 22 -6.55 11.32 -39.18
C GLN A 22 -6.68 10.27 -38.08
N LEU A 23 -5.84 10.39 -37.05
CA LEU A 23 -5.76 9.46 -35.92
C LEU A 23 -5.83 10.23 -34.59
N TRP A 24 -5.91 9.50 -33.49
CA TRP A 24 -6.05 10.04 -32.15
C TRP A 24 -4.74 9.89 -31.37
N TYR A 25 -4.37 10.91 -30.60
CA TYR A 25 -3.28 10.86 -29.62
C TYR A 25 -3.80 11.33 -28.27
N PHE A 26 -3.22 10.84 -27.19
CA PHE A 26 -3.55 11.27 -25.84
C PHE A 26 -2.74 12.51 -25.46
N ASP A 27 -3.43 13.61 -25.14
CA ASP A 27 -2.80 14.81 -24.62
C ASP A 27 -2.73 14.73 -23.09
N LYS A 28 -1.59 14.31 -22.55
CA LYS A 28 -1.40 14.16 -21.10
C LYS A 28 -1.59 15.44 -20.29
N SER A 29 -1.46 16.61 -20.93
CA SER A 29 -1.63 17.90 -20.23
C SER A 29 -3.11 18.23 -20.03
N LEU A 30 -3.94 17.80 -20.98
CA LEU A 30 -5.38 18.04 -20.98
C LEU A 30 -6.16 16.84 -20.42
N GLY A 31 -5.55 15.66 -20.44
CA GLY A 31 -6.11 14.41 -19.93
C GLY A 31 -7.18 13.78 -20.83
N TYR A 32 -7.23 14.16 -22.10
CA TYR A 32 -8.14 13.59 -23.10
C TYR A 32 -7.47 13.43 -24.46
N CYS A 33 -8.09 12.63 -25.32
CA CYS A 33 -7.59 12.33 -26.66
C CYS A 33 -7.97 13.40 -27.67
N LYS A 34 -7.04 13.73 -28.56
CA LYS A 34 -7.21 14.70 -29.64
C LYS A 34 -6.78 14.10 -30.97
N THR A 35 -7.31 14.65 -32.05
CA THR A 35 -6.94 14.21 -33.40
C THR A 35 -5.65 14.86 -33.87
N PHE A 36 -4.85 14.11 -34.64
CA PHE A 36 -3.69 14.61 -35.39
C PHE A 36 -3.61 13.92 -36.75
N VAL A 37 -2.79 14.46 -37.66
CA VAL A 37 -2.51 13.84 -38.97
C VAL A 37 -1.26 12.99 -38.84
N TYR A 38 -1.40 11.69 -39.10
CA TYR A 38 -0.30 10.75 -39.21
C TYR A 38 0.05 10.55 -40.69
N GLY A 39 1.33 10.51 -41.02
CA GLY A 39 1.86 10.37 -42.38
C GLY A 39 1.88 8.94 -42.91
N GLY A 40 1.48 7.94 -42.11
CA GLY A 40 1.33 6.54 -42.53
C GLY A 40 2.56 5.65 -42.35
N CYS A 41 3.68 6.18 -41.83
CA CYS A 41 4.83 5.36 -41.45
C CYS A 41 5.61 5.96 -40.27
N GLU A 42 6.40 5.12 -39.59
CA GLU A 42 7.20 5.47 -38.41
C GLU A 42 6.36 6.13 -37.30
N GLY A 43 6.96 7.08 -36.57
CA GLY A 43 6.36 7.72 -35.42
C GLY A 43 6.39 6.86 -34.16
N ASN A 44 5.70 7.32 -33.12
CA ASN A 44 5.61 6.61 -31.84
C ASN A 44 4.21 6.02 -31.58
N GLN A 45 4.06 5.42 -30.40
CA GLN A 45 2.85 4.67 -30.02
C GLN A 45 1.75 5.52 -29.39
N ASN A 46 1.90 6.85 -29.26
CA ASN A 46 0.78 7.71 -28.87
C ASN A 46 -0.14 7.97 -30.08
N ARG A 47 -0.72 6.90 -30.62
CA ARG A 47 -1.47 6.88 -31.87
C ARG A 47 -2.52 5.77 -31.84
N PHE A 48 -3.77 6.14 -32.01
CA PHE A 48 -4.93 5.27 -31.91
C PHE A 48 -5.90 5.55 -33.06
N PHE A 49 -6.70 4.57 -33.45
CA PHE A 49 -7.64 4.71 -34.57
C PHE A 49 -8.93 5.41 -34.17
N THR A 50 -9.32 5.31 -32.89
CA THR A 50 -10.55 5.91 -32.38
C THR A 50 -10.31 6.64 -31.07
N GLU A 51 -11.19 7.60 -30.77
CA GLU A 51 -11.21 8.28 -29.47
C GLU A 51 -11.40 7.28 -28.33
N ASP A 52 -12.34 6.35 -28.48
CA ASP A 52 -12.65 5.34 -27.46
C ASP A 52 -11.46 4.44 -27.15
N GLU A 53 -10.73 3.98 -28.18
CA GLU A 53 -9.51 3.19 -28.01
C GLU A 53 -8.46 4.00 -27.23
N CYS A 54 -8.22 5.24 -27.65
CA CYS A 54 -7.28 6.15 -27.00
C CYS A 54 -7.66 6.42 -25.55
N MET A 55 -8.92 6.75 -25.30
CA MET A 55 -9.43 7.06 -23.96
C MET A 55 -9.40 5.82 -23.09
N HIS A 56 -9.85 4.66 -23.57
CA HIS A 56 -9.78 3.41 -22.81
C HIS A 56 -8.32 3.06 -22.45
N TYR A 57 -7.40 3.21 -23.40
CA TYR A 57 -6.00 2.85 -23.21
C TYR A 57 -5.27 3.83 -22.26
N CYS A 58 -5.47 5.13 -22.42
CA CYS A 58 -4.69 6.16 -21.73
C CYS A 58 -5.35 6.76 -20.49
N SER A 59 -6.68 6.76 -20.40
CA SER A 59 -7.38 7.37 -19.26
C SER A 59 -7.28 6.53 -17.98
N ILE A 60 -7.05 5.22 -18.06
CA ILE A 60 -6.94 4.33 -16.89
C ILE A 60 -5.87 4.84 -15.91
N HIS A 61 -4.77 5.43 -16.39
CA HIS A 61 -3.72 5.99 -15.54
C HIS A 61 -4.14 7.29 -14.86
N LEU A 62 -4.94 8.13 -15.51
CA LEU A 62 -5.51 9.32 -14.88
C LEU A 62 -6.60 8.95 -13.87
N TYR A 63 -7.48 8.02 -14.20
CA TYR A 63 -8.50 7.51 -13.29
C TYR A 63 -7.88 6.85 -12.06
N LYS A 64 -6.81 6.05 -12.20
CA LYS A 64 -6.07 5.49 -11.06
C LYS A 64 -5.43 6.57 -10.21
N LYS A 65 -4.71 7.52 -10.80
CA LYS A 65 -4.07 8.61 -10.07
C LYS A 65 -5.08 9.51 -9.34
N GLN A 66 -6.24 9.76 -9.96
CA GLN A 66 -7.30 10.59 -9.37
C GLN A 66 -8.05 9.83 -8.25
N MET A 67 -8.30 8.52 -8.41
CA MET A 67 -8.90 7.68 -7.36
C MET A 67 -7.97 7.46 -6.15
N GLU A 68 -6.65 7.37 -6.38
CA GLU A 68 -5.63 7.26 -5.32
C GLU A 68 -5.45 8.55 -4.51
N ILE A 69 -5.70 9.72 -5.11
CA ILE A 69 -5.64 11.02 -4.41
C ILE A 69 -6.95 11.31 -3.68
N SER A 70 -8.09 10.84 -4.20
CA SER A 70 -9.42 11.15 -3.64
C SER A 70 -9.84 10.24 -2.49
N HIS A 71 -9.42 8.98 -2.44
CA HIS A 71 -9.79 8.05 -1.38
C HIS A 71 -8.65 7.91 -0.36
N PRO A 72 -8.96 7.89 0.95
CA PRO A 72 -7.95 7.60 1.95
C PRO A 72 -7.50 6.13 1.82
N MET A 73 -6.23 5.86 2.13
CA MET A 73 -5.70 4.50 2.14
C MET A 73 -5.40 4.08 3.58
N LEU A 74 -6.07 3.02 4.04
CA LEU A 74 -5.78 2.44 5.35
C LEU A 74 -4.67 1.40 5.23
N VAL A 75 -3.67 1.51 6.10
CA VAL A 75 -2.52 0.61 6.17
C VAL A 75 -2.31 0.12 7.60
N LEU A 76 -2.06 -1.18 7.76
CA LEU A 76 -1.61 -1.76 9.03
C LEU A 76 -0.09 -1.66 9.14
N ILE A 77 0.40 -1.04 10.21
CA ILE A 77 1.80 -1.05 10.62
C ILE A 77 1.95 -2.17 11.64
N GLY A 78 2.36 -3.33 11.15
CA GLY A 78 2.43 -4.57 11.91
C GLY A 78 2.25 -5.78 10.99
N TYR A 79 1.71 -6.86 11.54
CA TYR A 79 1.44 -8.10 10.81
C TYR A 79 0.05 -8.61 11.18
N ASN A 80 -0.59 -9.28 10.23
CA ASN A 80 -1.91 -9.87 10.39
C ASN A 80 -1.79 -11.36 10.04
N PRO A 81 -2.08 -12.30 10.95
CA PRO A 81 -2.70 -12.13 12.27
C PRO A 81 -1.81 -11.48 13.33
N VAL A 82 -2.42 -10.63 14.17
CA VAL A 82 -1.79 -9.89 15.25
C VAL A 82 -1.71 -10.76 16.53
N PRO A 83 -0.58 -10.81 17.24
CA PRO A 83 -0.48 -11.58 18.47
C PRO A 83 -1.12 -10.87 19.65
N LEU A 84 -1.69 -11.66 20.56
CA LEU A 84 -2.18 -11.16 21.83
C LEU A 84 -1.08 -10.40 22.60
N GLY A 85 -1.47 -9.31 23.24
CA GLY A 85 -0.60 -8.44 24.02
C GLY A 85 0.33 -7.54 23.21
N SER A 86 0.42 -7.71 21.88
CA SER A 86 1.26 -6.86 21.03
C SER A 86 0.64 -5.47 20.80
N THR A 87 1.38 -4.59 20.12
CA THR A 87 0.94 -3.24 19.76
C THR A 87 0.94 -3.12 18.24
N ILE A 88 -0.11 -2.52 17.69
CA ILE A 88 -0.21 -2.18 16.27
C ILE A 88 -0.55 -0.71 16.09
N THR A 89 -0.31 -0.22 14.88
CA THR A 89 -0.80 1.09 14.44
C THR A 89 -1.56 0.91 13.14
N LEU A 90 -2.79 1.41 13.09
CA LEU A 90 -3.54 1.57 11.85
C LEU A 90 -3.33 3.02 11.38
N ARG A 91 -2.79 3.20 10.18
CA ARG A 91 -2.51 4.53 9.61
C ARG A 91 -3.44 4.81 8.43
N CYS A 92 -4.18 5.91 8.53
CA CYS A 92 -5.01 6.45 7.47
C CYS A 92 -4.21 7.47 6.65
N LYS A 93 -3.84 7.11 5.42
CA LYS A 93 -3.21 8.05 4.48
C LYS A 93 -4.31 8.90 3.83
N ALA A 94 -4.55 10.07 4.40
CA ALA A 94 -5.65 10.95 4.01
C ALA A 94 -5.34 11.94 2.88
N ASN A 95 -4.09 12.01 2.40
CA ASN A 95 -3.67 12.91 1.32
C ASN A 95 -4.08 14.39 1.52
N GLY A 96 -4.10 14.86 2.77
CA GLY A 96 -4.50 16.22 3.12
C GLY A 96 -6.01 16.43 3.32
N GLN A 97 -6.83 15.39 3.25
CA GLN A 97 -8.27 15.46 3.52
C GLN A 97 -8.57 15.24 5.01
N TYR A 98 -9.35 16.14 5.60
CA TYR A 98 -9.70 16.13 7.03
C TYR A 98 -11.17 16.54 7.22
N PRO A 99 -11.83 16.20 8.35
CA PRO A 99 -11.34 15.40 9.48
C PRO A 99 -11.26 13.90 9.15
N ILE A 100 -10.39 13.18 9.86
CA ILE A 100 -10.29 11.71 9.81
C ILE A 100 -11.22 11.12 10.86
N GLN A 101 -12.02 10.13 10.45
CA GLN A 101 -12.92 9.37 11.32
C GLN A 101 -12.64 7.88 11.18
N TRP A 102 -12.65 7.16 12.29
CA TRP A 102 -12.41 5.73 12.33
C TRP A 102 -13.71 4.95 12.46
N HIS A 103 -13.79 3.79 11.83
CA HIS A 103 -14.94 2.91 11.90
C HIS A 103 -14.50 1.51 12.30
N LYS A 104 -15.27 0.87 13.18
CA LYS A 104 -15.09 -0.52 13.61
C LYS A 104 -16.39 -1.27 13.30
N ASN A 105 -16.31 -2.31 12.47
CA ASN A 105 -17.46 -3.07 11.97
C ASN A 105 -18.51 -2.16 11.29
N GLY A 106 -18.05 -1.14 10.56
CA GLY A 106 -18.90 -0.17 9.87
C GLY A 106 -19.57 0.89 10.74
N ILE A 107 -19.29 0.91 12.06
CA ILE A 107 -19.83 1.90 12.99
C ILE A 107 -18.72 2.90 13.34
N LEU A 108 -19.06 4.19 13.40
CA LEU A 108 -18.16 5.24 13.85
C LEU A 108 -17.57 4.89 15.23
N PHE A 109 -16.27 4.71 15.27
CA PHE A 109 -15.53 4.32 16.46
C PHE A 109 -15.14 5.56 17.24
N GLN A 110 -15.50 5.58 18.52
CA GLN A 110 -15.14 6.64 19.46
C GLN A 110 -14.23 6.03 20.52
N VAL A 111 -13.03 6.58 20.67
CA VAL A 111 -12.13 6.19 21.74
C VAL A 111 -12.75 6.65 23.06
N THR A 112 -13.05 5.72 23.96
CA THR A 112 -13.53 6.03 25.31
C THR A 112 -12.34 6.25 26.23
N ASN A 113 -12.44 7.22 27.14
CA ASN A 113 -11.37 7.49 28.12
C ASN A 113 -11.07 6.31 29.06
N ASP A 114 -12.00 5.36 29.17
CA ASP A 114 -11.86 4.18 30.01
C ASP A 114 -10.89 3.14 29.42
N ASP A 115 -10.73 3.09 28.09
CA ASP A 115 -9.79 2.18 27.42
C ASP A 115 -8.51 2.92 27.01
N GLN A 116 -7.63 3.16 27.98
CA GLN A 116 -6.31 3.82 27.79
C GLN A 116 -5.39 3.12 26.79
N ARG A 117 -5.76 1.91 26.36
CA ARG A 117 -4.97 1.05 25.48
C ARG A 117 -5.13 1.44 24.01
N ILE A 118 -6.29 2.01 23.65
CA ILE A 118 -6.61 2.48 22.30
C ILE A 118 -6.57 3.99 22.31
N TYR A 119 -5.78 4.60 21.43
CA TYR A 119 -5.69 6.06 21.33
C TYR A 119 -5.36 6.48 19.91
N MET A 120 -5.70 7.72 19.58
CA MET A 120 -5.35 8.36 18.31
C MET A 120 -4.25 9.40 18.54
N ASN A 121 -3.45 9.65 17.52
CA ASN A 121 -2.54 10.81 17.51
C ASN A 121 -3.30 12.12 17.28
N ASP A 122 -2.63 13.26 17.39
CA ASP A 122 -3.26 14.60 17.39
C ASP A 122 -4.10 14.91 16.14
N ASP A 123 -3.65 14.47 14.96
CA ASP A 123 -4.37 14.68 13.69
C ASP A 123 -5.33 13.53 13.32
N HIS A 124 -5.46 12.54 14.22
CA HIS A 124 -6.26 11.32 14.08
C HIS A 124 -5.87 10.42 12.89
N SER A 125 -4.72 10.67 12.23
CA SER A 125 -4.24 9.85 11.12
C SER A 125 -3.75 8.48 11.54
N GLU A 126 -3.46 8.28 12.82
CA GLU A 126 -3.03 7.01 13.39
C GLU A 126 -3.93 6.58 14.55
N LEU A 127 -4.43 5.35 14.48
CA LEU A 127 -5.08 4.65 15.58
C LEU A 127 -4.11 3.62 16.14
N HIS A 128 -3.66 3.84 17.38
CA HIS A 128 -2.79 2.94 18.11
C HIS A 128 -3.63 2.02 18.99
N ILE A 129 -3.38 0.73 18.89
CA ILE A 129 -3.99 -0.29 19.76
C ILE A 129 -2.86 -1.05 20.42
N THR A 130 -2.66 -0.81 21.72
CA THR A 130 -1.66 -1.51 22.53
C THR A 130 -2.27 -2.78 23.15
N LYS A 131 -1.48 -3.65 23.77
CA LYS A 131 -1.94 -4.85 24.50
C LYS A 131 -3.12 -5.59 23.82
N ILE A 132 -2.96 -5.91 22.54
CA ILE A 132 -4.02 -6.46 21.67
C ILE A 132 -4.76 -7.62 22.35
N GLN A 133 -6.09 -7.60 22.25
CA GLN A 133 -7.00 -8.58 22.84
C GLN A 133 -7.94 -9.16 21.79
N GLN A 134 -8.56 -10.31 22.08
CA GLN A 134 -9.47 -10.99 21.15
C GLN A 134 -10.67 -10.10 20.73
N SER A 135 -11.11 -9.20 21.60
CA SER A 135 -12.20 -8.22 21.33
C SER A 135 -11.79 -7.08 20.38
N ASP A 136 -10.52 -6.98 19.99
CA ASP A 136 -10.06 -6.06 18.96
C ASP A 136 -10.27 -6.60 17.54
N VAL A 137 -10.58 -7.89 17.39
CA VAL A 137 -10.93 -8.50 16.11
C VAL A 137 -12.14 -7.77 15.52
N ALA A 138 -11.94 -7.14 14.38
CA ALA A 138 -12.97 -6.38 13.68
C ALA A 138 -12.51 -5.99 12.27
N ASP A 139 -13.48 -5.53 11.49
CA ASP A 139 -13.27 -4.82 10.23
C ASP A 139 -13.01 -3.33 10.53
N TYR A 140 -11.82 -2.83 10.21
CA TYR A 140 -11.44 -1.43 10.42
C TYR A 140 -11.32 -0.71 9.08
N LEU A 141 -11.85 0.51 9.03
CA LEU A 141 -11.64 1.45 7.94
C LEU A 141 -11.56 2.88 8.49
N CYS A 142 -11.01 3.80 7.70
CA CYS A 142 -11.08 5.23 7.99
C CYS A 142 -11.89 5.96 6.92
N SER A 143 -12.46 7.11 7.28
CA SER A 143 -13.14 8.01 6.35
C SER A 143 -12.62 9.43 6.51
N VAL A 144 -12.65 10.20 5.41
CA VAL A 144 -12.16 11.57 5.39
C VAL A 144 -13.19 12.55 4.85
N GLY A 145 -13.14 13.78 5.37
CA GLY A 145 -13.92 14.91 4.87
C GLY A 145 -15.41 14.83 5.20
N LEU A 146 -16.16 15.84 4.73
CA LEU A 146 -17.60 15.98 5.00
C LEU A 146 -18.46 14.93 4.28
N ASN A 147 -17.96 14.40 3.16
CA ASN A 147 -18.66 13.38 2.37
C ASN A 147 -18.39 11.96 2.88
N ALA A 148 -17.62 11.81 3.97
CA ALA A 148 -17.21 10.52 4.54
C ALA A 148 -16.66 9.55 3.48
N ILE A 149 -15.69 10.00 2.69
CA ILE A 149 -15.05 9.17 1.66
C ILE A 149 -14.30 8.04 2.39
N LEU A 150 -14.68 6.79 2.10
CA LEU A 150 -14.18 5.61 2.81
C LEU A 150 -12.84 5.11 2.24
N SER A 151 -12.01 4.54 3.10
CA SER A 151 -10.81 3.81 2.71
C SER A 151 -11.12 2.38 2.29
N ASN A 152 -10.08 1.65 1.86
CA ASN A 152 -10.10 0.20 1.94
C ASN A 152 -10.32 -0.26 3.39
N SER A 153 -10.92 -1.43 3.56
CA SER A 153 -11.04 -2.07 4.86
C SER A 153 -9.88 -3.02 5.15
N ILE A 154 -9.52 -3.14 6.43
CA ILE A 154 -8.62 -4.16 6.96
C ILE A 154 -9.36 -4.97 8.02
N TYR A 155 -9.55 -6.26 7.75
CA TYR A 155 -9.99 -7.22 8.77
C TYR A 155 -8.83 -7.59 9.68
N LEU A 156 -8.87 -7.15 10.93
CA LEU A 156 -7.87 -7.44 11.93
C LEU A 156 -8.11 -8.82 12.53
N ASN A 157 -7.23 -9.78 12.25
CA ASN A 157 -7.28 -11.09 12.90
C ASN A 157 -6.32 -11.09 14.08
N VAL A 158 -6.73 -11.72 15.19
CA VAL A 158 -5.89 -11.90 16.37
C VAL A 158 -5.64 -13.39 16.53
N LYS A 159 -4.37 -13.75 16.69
CA LYS A 159 -4.01 -15.10 17.12
C LYS A 159 -3.37 -15.00 18.47
N ASP A 160 -3.75 -15.91 19.36
CA ASP A 160 -2.81 -16.31 20.38
C ASP A 160 -1.65 -16.94 19.63
N VAL A 161 -0.56 -16.18 19.48
CA VAL A 161 0.70 -16.82 19.18
C VAL A 161 1.00 -17.54 20.47
N GLU A 162 0.53 -18.80 20.57
CA GLU A 162 1.32 -19.81 21.24
C GLU A 162 2.73 -19.48 20.84
N MET A 163 3.52 -19.01 21.82
CA MET A 163 4.92 -18.75 21.62
C MET A 163 5.42 -19.87 20.74
N VAL A 164 6.17 -19.58 19.68
CA VAL A 164 6.95 -20.62 19.04
C VAL A 164 7.93 -21.10 20.12
N GLU A 165 7.47 -22.01 20.97
CA GLU A 165 8.15 -22.56 22.13
C GLU A 165 9.14 -23.63 21.69
N SER A 166 9.65 -23.53 20.46
CA SER A 166 10.66 -24.44 19.96
C SER A 166 11.78 -23.75 19.17
N CYS A 167 11.79 -22.42 19.12
CA CYS A 167 12.94 -21.69 18.56
C CYS A 167 13.96 -21.49 19.69
N ILE A 168 14.64 -22.56 20.06
CA ILE A 168 15.76 -22.57 21.01
C ILE A 168 17.03 -22.71 20.19
N ASP A 169 18.05 -21.93 20.53
CA ASP A 169 19.37 -22.06 19.91
C ASP A 169 19.90 -23.48 20.11
N LYS A 170 20.21 -24.16 19.00
CA LYS A 170 20.92 -25.43 19.03
C LYS A 170 22.41 -25.22 19.33
N GLY A 171 22.92 -24.03 19.02
CA GLY A 171 24.26 -23.59 19.40
C GLY A 171 24.33 -23.05 20.81
N ASN A 172 25.51 -23.07 21.42
CA ASN A 172 25.72 -22.41 22.70
C ASN A 172 25.70 -20.88 22.56
N GLN A 173 25.61 -20.19 23.70
CA GLN A 173 25.49 -18.73 23.75
C GLN A 173 26.64 -17.99 23.05
N ILE A 174 27.88 -18.50 23.11
CA ILE A 174 29.05 -17.86 22.49
C ILE A 174 28.95 -17.98 20.96
N THR A 175 28.65 -19.18 20.47
CA THR A 175 28.51 -19.46 19.04
C THR A 175 27.39 -18.64 18.42
N CYS A 176 26.22 -18.60 19.04
CA CYS A 176 25.08 -17.88 18.48
C CYS A 176 25.22 -16.36 18.54
N LYS A 177 25.81 -15.81 19.62
CA LYS A 177 26.19 -14.39 19.67
C LYS A 177 27.20 -14.02 18.58
N LEU A 178 28.18 -14.89 18.31
CA LEU A 178 29.14 -14.68 17.23
C LEU A 178 28.45 -14.66 15.87
N ILE A 179 27.63 -15.69 15.55
CA ILE A 179 26.88 -15.83 14.29
C ILE A 179 26.05 -14.57 14.00
N HIS A 180 25.35 -14.04 15.00
CA HIS A 180 24.64 -12.78 14.88
C HIS A 180 25.60 -11.61 14.60
N LYS A 181 26.65 -11.45 15.41
CA LYS A 181 27.63 -10.35 15.29
C LYS A 181 28.32 -10.29 13.92
N ILE A 182 28.53 -11.43 13.28
CA ILE A 182 29.15 -11.52 11.94
C ILE A 182 28.11 -11.59 10.80
N GLY A 183 26.83 -11.33 11.08
CA GLY A 183 25.79 -11.17 10.06
C GLY A 183 25.33 -12.46 9.38
N LEU A 184 25.58 -13.62 9.98
CA LEU A 184 25.28 -14.91 9.36
C LEU A 184 23.82 -15.36 9.50
N CYS A 185 22.98 -14.63 10.23
CA CYS A 185 21.55 -14.93 10.41
C CYS A 185 20.74 -14.91 9.11
N SER A 186 21.25 -14.31 8.02
CA SER A 186 20.62 -14.36 6.70
C SER A 186 20.78 -15.72 6.00
N ASN A 187 21.74 -16.54 6.45
CA ASN A 187 21.91 -17.90 5.94
C ASN A 187 20.89 -18.84 6.61
N PRO A 188 20.07 -19.59 5.85
CA PRO A 188 19.04 -20.48 6.42
C PRO A 188 19.57 -21.49 7.44
N ARG A 189 20.80 -21.98 7.24
CA ARG A 189 21.44 -22.93 8.15
C ARG A 189 21.73 -22.30 9.51
N TYR A 190 22.31 -21.11 9.52
CA TYR A 190 22.65 -20.41 10.76
C TYR A 190 21.43 -19.79 11.43
N ASN A 191 20.46 -19.33 10.64
CA ASN A 191 19.15 -18.88 11.11
C ASN A 191 18.43 -20.00 11.89
N SER A 192 18.36 -21.21 11.33
CA SER A 192 17.75 -22.35 12.02
C SER A 192 18.57 -22.88 13.21
N PHE A 193 19.89 -22.73 13.18
CA PHE A 193 20.79 -23.21 14.24
C PHE A 193 20.81 -22.29 15.47
N CYS A 194 20.76 -20.98 15.25
CA CYS A 194 20.72 -19.94 16.28
C CYS A 194 19.40 -19.17 16.20
N CYS A 195 18.31 -19.93 16.15
CA CYS A 195 16.96 -19.46 15.91
C CYS A 195 16.55 -18.36 16.89
N HIS A 196 16.76 -18.56 18.19
CA HIS A 196 16.38 -17.58 19.20
C HIS A 196 17.24 -16.32 19.08
N THR A 197 18.55 -16.47 19.02
CA THR A 197 19.48 -15.33 18.93
C THR A 197 19.26 -14.50 17.67
N CYS A 198 19.01 -15.13 16.51
CA CYS A 198 18.72 -14.44 15.25
C CYS A 198 17.30 -13.83 15.22
N PHE A 199 16.34 -14.38 15.96
CA PHE A 199 14.98 -13.86 16.02
C PHE A 199 14.83 -12.67 16.98
N VAL A 200 15.40 -12.74 18.18
CA VAL A 200 15.27 -11.70 19.22
C VAL A 200 15.98 -10.42 18.82
N THR A 201 17.12 -10.50 18.16
CA THR A 201 17.93 -9.34 17.78
C THR A 201 17.33 -8.55 16.61
N ASN A 202 16.69 -9.22 15.66
CA ASN A 202 15.96 -8.58 14.55
C ASN A 202 14.65 -7.88 14.98
N LYS A 203 14.20 -8.04 16.24
CA LYS A 203 13.03 -7.34 16.80
C LYS A 203 13.37 -5.99 17.45
N PHE A 204 14.65 -5.68 17.70
CA PHE A 204 15.08 -4.51 18.48
C PHE A 204 16.17 -3.66 17.80
N THR A 205 16.23 -3.70 16.47
CA THR A 205 16.97 -2.75 15.63
C THR A 205 15.98 -2.11 14.67
#